data_AF-A0A0P1KPP2-F1
#
_entry.id   AF-A0A0P1KPP2-F1
#
_cell.length_a   1.000
_cell.length_b   1.000
_cell.length_c   1.000
_cell.angle_alpha   90.00
_cell.angle_beta   90.00
_cell.angle_gamma   90.00
#
_symmetry.space_group_name_H-M   'P 1'
#
loop_
_entity.id
_entity.type
_entity.pdbx_description
1 polymer ?
#
loop_
_entity_poly.entity_id
_entity_poly.type
_entity_poly.pdbx_seq_one_letter_code
_entity_poly.pdbx_strand_id
1 'polypeptide(L)'
;MIKKDLLNCFGPGCSRCTKHSQNLILTSLLKYHKLNSMVDEHYIDYSQLLSQLLDKDGELNETTVSFLYHLFPSDFFVRAMSLIDSNNMFIYVFERDETSAALTTSICTEPDDVETATETSRGSPSPAAVSEQEQGNAVRSSSLINTLYEKPQSVLHRLIVKQEDPRSPPVCVDLHHWFCSCDEYNTLFKERMLIDEEPSLYSKATTELRSGASVTDRFASMPQKGTSRRYFRHDVIMCPHLLAFAILLQTTPELLTYFTDKAATVYLITIQNLDEWLKLHLNVVI
;
A
#
# COMPACT_ATOMS: atom_id res chain seq x y z
N MET A 1 -37.63 12.87 -6.11
CA MET A 1 -38.37 13.17 -4.85
C MET A 1 -37.86 12.31 -3.68
N ILE A 2 -36.54 12.08 -3.56
CA ILE A 2 -35.91 11.18 -2.55
C ILE A 2 -34.96 11.95 -1.60
N LYS A 3 -34.82 13.27 -1.80
CA LYS A 3 -33.83 14.10 -1.08
C LYS A 3 -34.25 14.55 0.34
N LYS A 4 -35.48 14.28 0.79
CA LYS A 4 -35.99 14.79 2.08
C LYS A 4 -36.22 13.73 3.16
N ASP A 5 -36.38 12.45 2.82
CA ASP A 5 -36.73 11.43 3.82
C ASP A 5 -35.52 10.75 4.47
N LEU A 6 -34.31 10.91 3.92
CA LEU A 6 -33.07 10.37 4.52
C LEU A 6 -32.47 11.25 5.63
N LEU A 7 -32.90 12.51 5.76
CA LEU A 7 -32.36 13.42 6.80
C LEU A 7 -33.04 13.26 8.18
N ASN A 8 -34.18 12.58 8.28
CA ASN A 8 -34.93 12.50 9.54
C ASN A 8 -34.54 11.31 10.45
N CYS A 9 -33.54 10.49 10.08
CA CYS A 9 -33.09 9.36 10.91
C CYS A 9 -31.85 9.67 11.77
N PHE A 10 -31.26 10.87 11.67
CA PHE A 10 -29.98 11.21 12.31
C PHE A 10 -30.13 12.18 13.51
N GLY A 11 -31.06 11.89 14.41
CA GLY A 11 -31.13 12.52 15.74
C GLY A 11 -30.56 11.58 16.82
N PRO A 12 -29.85 12.09 17.84
CA PRO A 12 -29.34 11.27 18.93
C PRO A 12 -30.54 10.72 19.74
N GLY A 13 -30.84 9.43 19.56
CA GLY A 13 -31.96 8.76 20.24
C GLY A 13 -32.66 7.63 19.47
N CYS A 14 -32.26 7.32 18.24
CA CYS A 14 -32.94 6.27 17.46
C CYS A 14 -32.37 4.86 17.73
N SER A 15 -32.88 4.18 18.75
CA SER A 15 -32.50 2.81 19.14
C SER A 15 -33.18 1.70 18.32
N ARG A 16 -33.63 1.98 17.09
CA ARG A 16 -34.26 1.00 16.19
C ARG A 16 -33.81 1.13 14.74
N CYS A 17 -32.53 0.90 14.48
CA CYS A 17 -32.07 0.52 13.14
C CYS A 17 -31.99 -1.00 13.05
N THR A 18 -33.11 -1.63 12.68
CA THR A 18 -33.14 -3.06 12.32
C THR A 18 -32.34 -3.32 11.05
N LYS A 19 -31.75 -4.52 10.92
CA LYS A 19 -30.98 -5.03 9.76
C LYS A 19 -31.54 -4.70 8.37
N HIS A 20 -32.84 -4.44 8.27
CA HIS A 20 -33.52 -4.04 7.04
C HIS A 20 -33.14 -2.63 6.54
N SER A 21 -32.95 -1.66 7.44
CA SER A 21 -32.55 -0.28 7.08
C SER A 21 -31.10 -0.22 6.62
N GLN A 22 -30.23 -1.04 7.21
CA GLN A 22 -28.83 -1.19 6.78
C GLN A 22 -28.75 -1.83 5.39
N ASN A 23 -29.57 -2.85 5.10
CA ASN A 23 -29.64 -3.48 3.79
C ASN A 23 -30.11 -2.51 2.69
N LEU A 24 -31.07 -1.63 3.00
CA LEU A 24 -31.55 -0.58 2.10
C LEU A 24 -30.45 0.43 1.75
N ILE A 25 -29.64 0.84 2.75
CA ILE A 25 -28.48 1.71 2.54
C ILE A 25 -27.41 1.00 1.69
N LEU A 26 -27.15 -0.28 1.98
CA LEU A 26 -26.21 -1.12 1.20
C LEU A 26 -26.63 -1.19 -0.27
N THR A 27 -27.92 -1.47 -0.54
CA THR A 27 -28.45 -1.46 -1.91
C THR A 27 -28.42 -0.09 -2.56
N SER A 28 -28.67 1.00 -1.82
CA SER A 28 -28.65 2.34 -2.40
C SER A 28 -27.23 2.83 -2.71
N LEU A 29 -26.22 2.51 -1.90
CA LEU A 29 -24.81 2.84 -2.16
C LEU A 29 -24.23 1.98 -3.28
N LEU A 30 -24.51 0.66 -3.27
CA LEU A 30 -24.17 -0.21 -4.39
C LEU A 30 -24.84 0.25 -5.69
N LYS A 31 -26.10 0.73 -5.61
CA LYS A 31 -26.82 1.26 -6.78
C LYS A 31 -26.28 2.62 -7.23
N TYR A 32 -25.74 3.44 -6.33
CA TYR A 32 -25.08 4.71 -6.67
C TYR A 32 -23.72 4.46 -7.37
N HIS A 33 -22.95 3.47 -6.91
CA HIS A 33 -21.75 3.01 -7.63
C HIS A 33 -22.09 2.32 -8.97
N LYS A 34 -23.20 1.56 -9.02
CA LYS A 34 -23.71 0.88 -10.23
C LYS A 34 -24.17 1.84 -11.34
N LEU A 35 -24.46 3.10 -11.02
CA LEU A 35 -24.92 4.09 -12.01
C LEU A 35 -23.78 4.78 -12.79
N ASN A 36 -22.51 4.56 -12.42
CA ASN A 36 -21.35 5.18 -13.08
C ASN A 36 -20.43 4.21 -13.84
N SER A 37 -20.75 2.91 -13.92
CA SER A 37 -19.92 1.92 -14.60
C SER A 37 -20.77 1.01 -15.50
N MET A 38 -20.70 1.22 -16.82
CA MET A 38 -21.13 0.22 -17.80
C MET A 38 -19.95 -0.73 -18.06
N VAL A 39 -19.67 -1.60 -17.10
CA VAL A 39 -18.72 -2.71 -17.21
C VAL A 39 -19.23 -3.82 -16.30
N ASP A 40 -19.22 -5.06 -16.79
CA ASP A 40 -19.42 -6.35 -16.09
C ASP A 40 -20.12 -6.26 -14.72
N GLU A 41 -21.34 -6.78 -14.59
CA GLU A 41 -22.36 -6.45 -13.57
C GLU A 41 -21.95 -6.57 -12.07
N HIS A 42 -20.71 -6.97 -11.77
CA HIS A 42 -20.15 -7.15 -10.43
C HIS A 42 -18.76 -6.53 -10.18
N TYR A 43 -18.19 -5.73 -11.10
CA TYR A 43 -16.89 -5.11 -10.88
C TYR A 43 -16.97 -3.91 -9.92
N ILE A 44 -16.16 -3.92 -8.86
CA ILE A 44 -16.00 -2.83 -7.89
C ILE A 44 -14.59 -2.26 -8.05
N ASP A 45 -14.47 -0.95 -8.30
CA ASP A 45 -13.18 -0.24 -8.28
C ASP A 45 -12.80 0.01 -6.82
N TYR A 46 -11.90 -0.83 -6.29
CA TYR A 46 -11.50 -0.77 -4.89
C TYR A 46 -10.62 0.46 -4.61
N SER A 47 -9.77 0.88 -5.54
CA SER A 47 -9.01 2.13 -5.40
C SER A 47 -9.93 3.34 -5.18
N GLN A 48 -10.99 3.47 -5.98
CA GLN A 48 -11.95 4.57 -5.84
C GLN A 48 -12.82 4.46 -4.59
N LEU A 49 -13.17 3.25 -4.17
CA LEU A 49 -13.93 3.05 -2.94
C LEU A 49 -13.10 3.40 -1.71
N LEU A 50 -11.88 2.86 -1.63
CA LEU A 50 -10.97 3.08 -0.50
C LEU A 50 -10.46 4.52 -0.45
N SER A 51 -10.38 5.24 -1.57
CA SER A 51 -10.05 6.67 -1.56
C SER A 51 -11.09 7.54 -0.84
N GLN A 52 -12.32 7.04 -0.65
CA GLN A 52 -13.37 7.73 0.11
C GLN A 52 -13.23 7.55 1.63
N LEU A 53 -12.15 6.90 2.09
CA LEU A 53 -11.80 6.81 3.51
C LEU A 53 -11.52 8.17 4.11
N LEU A 54 -11.01 9.12 3.32
CA LEU A 54 -10.94 10.52 3.72
C LEU A 54 -12.14 11.29 3.19
N ASP A 55 -12.71 12.13 4.05
CA ASP A 55 -13.69 13.11 3.62
C ASP A 55 -13.02 14.34 2.99
N LYS A 56 -13.83 15.35 2.68
CA LYS A 56 -13.35 16.60 2.04
C LYS A 56 -12.51 17.47 2.97
N ASP A 57 -12.62 17.24 4.28
CA ASP A 57 -11.91 17.97 5.32
C ASP A 57 -10.58 17.27 5.67
N GLY A 58 -10.29 16.12 5.04
CA GLY A 58 -9.10 15.33 5.28
C GLY A 58 -9.14 14.57 6.61
N GLU A 59 -10.34 14.25 7.09
CA GLU A 59 -10.59 13.38 8.24
C GLU A 59 -11.10 12.01 7.79
N LEU A 60 -11.00 11.01 8.67
CA LEU A 60 -11.57 9.70 8.40
C LEU A 60 -13.10 9.78 8.29
N ASN A 61 -13.61 9.30 7.17
CA ASN A 61 -15.04 9.24 6.90
C ASN A 61 -15.65 8.02 7.61
N GLU A 62 -16.23 8.24 8.79
CA GLU A 62 -16.90 7.22 9.61
C GLU A 62 -17.97 6.43 8.86
N THR A 63 -18.65 7.04 7.88
CA THR A 63 -19.66 6.34 7.08
C THR A 63 -19.00 5.34 6.13
N THR A 64 -17.92 5.73 5.46
CA THR A 64 -17.14 4.84 4.60
C THR A 64 -16.48 3.74 5.42
N VAL A 65 -15.89 4.08 6.56
CA VAL A 65 -15.28 3.12 7.50
C VAL A 65 -16.32 2.08 7.94
N SER A 66 -17.51 2.52 8.37
CA SER A 66 -18.62 1.62 8.74
C SER A 66 -19.04 0.70 7.59
N PHE A 67 -19.03 1.19 6.35
CA PHE A 67 -19.36 0.39 5.18
C PHE A 67 -18.29 -0.66 4.89
N LEU A 68 -17.01 -0.28 4.95
CA LEU A 68 -15.88 -1.17 4.66
C LEU A 68 -15.75 -2.30 5.69
N TYR A 69 -16.16 -2.08 6.95
CA TYR A 69 -16.27 -3.16 7.94
C TYR A 69 -17.20 -4.29 7.50
N HIS A 70 -18.23 -3.98 6.72
CA HIS A 70 -19.18 -4.99 6.23
C HIS A 70 -18.83 -5.55 4.85
N LEU A 71 -17.97 -4.85 4.09
CA LEU A 71 -17.58 -5.27 2.75
C LEU A 71 -16.52 -6.38 2.78
N PHE A 72 -15.53 -6.26 3.66
CA PHE A 72 -14.45 -7.23 3.76
C PHE A 72 -14.79 -8.35 4.75
N PRO A 73 -14.65 -9.64 4.36
CA PRO A 73 -14.94 -10.76 5.25
C PRO A 73 -13.91 -10.87 6.38
N SER A 74 -14.20 -11.71 7.37
CA SER A 74 -13.25 -12.14 8.42
C SER A 74 -12.56 -10.99 9.16
N ASP A 75 -13.25 -9.87 9.32
CA ASP A 75 -12.75 -8.66 9.96
C ASP A 75 -11.44 -8.13 9.36
N PHE A 76 -11.16 -8.43 8.08
CA PHE A 76 -9.92 -8.01 7.41
C PHE A 76 -9.71 -6.51 7.48
N PHE A 77 -10.77 -5.73 7.28
CA PHE A 77 -10.69 -4.28 7.34
C PHE A 77 -10.38 -3.77 8.76
N VAL A 78 -10.96 -4.36 9.81
CA VAL A 78 -10.63 -4.03 11.21
C VAL A 78 -9.16 -4.30 11.49
N ARG A 79 -8.66 -5.47 11.08
CA ARG A 79 -7.27 -5.87 11.30
C ARG A 79 -6.30 -4.99 10.51
N ALA A 80 -6.65 -4.61 9.28
CA ALA A 80 -5.85 -3.71 8.47
C ALA A 80 -5.78 -2.30 9.09
N MET A 81 -6.91 -1.73 9.52
CA MET A 81 -6.92 -0.43 10.19
C MET A 81 -6.16 -0.47 11.52
N SER A 82 -6.33 -1.54 12.30
CA SER A 82 -5.57 -1.73 13.55
C SER A 82 -4.06 -1.79 13.30
N LEU A 83 -3.62 -2.40 12.19
CA LEU A 83 -2.20 -2.40 11.79
C LEU A 83 -1.73 -0.99 11.42
N ILE A 84 -2.54 -0.24 10.66
CA ILE A 84 -2.23 1.14 10.27
C ILE A 84 -2.06 2.02 11.52
N ASP A 85 -2.87 1.82 12.55
CA ASP A 85 -2.81 2.59 13.81
C ASP A 85 -1.76 2.08 14.81
N SER A 86 -1.11 0.94 14.54
CA SER A 86 -0.23 0.25 15.51
C SER A 86 1.18 0.83 15.66
N ASN A 87 1.58 1.82 14.85
CA ASN A 87 2.95 2.32 14.77
C ASN A 87 4.00 1.26 14.38
N ASN A 88 3.57 0.17 13.73
CA ASN A 88 4.46 -0.91 13.32
C ASN A 88 4.63 -1.02 11.80
N MET A 89 4.05 -0.10 11.02
CA MET A 89 4.14 -0.10 9.56
C MET A 89 5.23 0.87 9.08
N PHE A 90 6.13 0.34 8.26
CA PHE A 90 7.29 1.05 7.73
C PHE A 90 7.34 0.94 6.21
N ILE A 91 7.54 2.08 5.55
CA ILE A 91 7.80 2.20 4.12
C ILE A 91 9.23 2.72 3.99
N TYR A 92 10.16 1.83 3.68
CA TYR A 92 11.54 2.20 3.43
C TYR A 92 11.72 2.53 1.95
N VAL A 93 12.34 3.67 1.64
CA VAL A 93 12.66 4.07 0.28
C VAL A 93 14.16 4.24 0.12
N PHE A 94 14.75 3.56 -0.85
CA PHE A 94 16.17 3.69 -1.15
C PHE A 94 16.41 4.85 -2.12
N GLU A 95 17.06 5.90 -1.64
CA GLU A 95 17.52 7.02 -2.46
C GLU A 95 18.97 6.76 -2.86
N ARG A 96 19.22 6.56 -4.16
CA ARG A 96 20.59 6.56 -4.68
C ARG A 96 21.01 7.99 -4.93
N ASP A 97 22.14 8.41 -4.35
CA ASP A 97 22.79 9.65 -4.75
C ASP A 97 23.09 9.59 -6.26
N GLU A 98 22.56 10.56 -7.01
CA GLU A 98 22.75 10.66 -8.47
C GLU A 98 24.25 10.75 -8.85
N THR A 99 25.12 11.09 -7.89
CA THR A 99 26.57 11.15 -8.06
C THR A 99 27.23 9.77 -8.18
N SER A 100 26.60 8.71 -7.66
CA SER A 100 27.15 7.34 -7.71
C SER A 100 26.69 6.54 -8.94
N ALA A 101 25.71 7.04 -9.68
CA ALA A 101 25.18 6.41 -10.89
C ALA A 101 26.16 6.47 -12.09
N ALA A 102 27.20 7.30 -12.03
CA ALA A 102 28.23 7.39 -13.06
C ALA A 102 29.33 6.30 -12.94
N LEU A 103 29.34 5.50 -11.87
CA LEU A 103 30.40 4.52 -11.59
C LEU A 103 30.00 3.04 -11.81
N THR A 104 28.82 2.78 -12.38
CA THR A 104 28.38 1.42 -12.74
C THR A 104 28.20 1.23 -14.24
N THR A 105 29.17 1.71 -15.03
CA THR A 105 29.49 1.03 -16.29
C THR A 105 30.35 -0.19 -15.95
N SER A 106 29.77 -1.37 -16.13
CA SER A 106 30.40 -2.69 -16.11
C SER A 106 31.85 -2.67 -16.62
N ILE A 107 32.83 -2.75 -15.73
CA ILE A 107 34.20 -3.10 -16.06
C ILE A 107 34.34 -4.61 -15.86
N CYS A 108 34.61 -5.33 -16.94
CA CYS A 108 34.97 -6.75 -16.91
C CYS A 108 36.22 -6.93 -16.04
N THR A 109 36.14 -7.83 -15.06
CA THR A 109 37.26 -8.22 -14.21
C THR A 109 38.21 -9.17 -14.94
N GLU A 110 39.46 -8.74 -15.12
CA GLU A 110 40.65 -9.57 -15.33
C GLU A 110 41.70 -9.14 -14.28
N PRO A 111 42.63 -10.02 -13.87
CA PRO A 111 43.18 -10.06 -12.52
C PRO A 111 44.45 -9.21 -12.27
N ASP A 112 44.57 -8.83 -10.99
CA ASP A 112 45.71 -8.31 -10.20
C ASP A 112 47.00 -7.85 -10.89
N ASP A 113 47.33 -6.56 -10.67
CA ASP A 113 48.71 -6.12 -10.46
C ASP A 113 48.75 -4.92 -9.47
N VAL A 114 49.90 -4.80 -8.81
CA VAL A 114 50.16 -4.25 -7.48
C VAL A 114 50.53 -2.75 -7.45
N GLU A 115 50.27 -2.10 -6.31
CA GLU A 115 50.92 -0.88 -5.74
C GLU A 115 50.66 0.52 -6.34
N THR A 116 50.13 1.46 -5.51
CA THR A 116 50.92 2.51 -4.79
C THR A 116 49.98 3.63 -4.26
N ALA A 117 50.27 4.12 -3.05
CA ALA A 117 49.54 5.10 -2.24
C ALA A 117 49.56 6.57 -2.74
N THR A 118 48.54 7.36 -2.34
CA THR A 118 48.73 8.76 -1.88
C THR A 118 47.57 9.30 -1.01
N GLU A 119 47.92 9.97 0.08
CA GLU A 119 47.08 10.72 1.04
C GLU A 119 46.57 12.07 0.47
N THR A 120 45.42 12.61 0.92
CA THR A 120 45.30 14.04 1.35
C THR A 120 44.02 14.42 2.14
N SER A 121 44.24 15.01 3.32
CA SER A 121 43.56 16.08 4.11
C SER A 121 42.03 16.31 4.19
N ARG A 122 41.60 16.28 5.46
CA ARG A 122 40.65 17.11 6.25
C ARG A 122 40.01 18.37 5.63
N GLY A 123 38.72 18.55 5.93
CA GLY A 123 38.05 19.86 6.04
C GLY A 123 36.76 19.75 6.86
N SER A 124 36.67 20.45 8.00
CA SER A 124 35.48 20.57 8.85
C SER A 124 34.51 21.64 8.33
N PRO A 125 33.22 21.58 8.69
CA PRO A 125 32.51 22.83 9.03
C PRO A 125 31.66 22.76 10.32
N SER A 126 31.51 23.96 10.89
CA SER A 126 30.86 24.34 12.15
C SER A 126 29.33 24.43 12.04
N PRO A 127 28.55 24.43 13.15
CA PRO A 127 27.11 24.23 13.15
C PRO A 127 26.32 25.55 13.22
N ALA A 128 25.47 25.80 12.21
CA ALA A 128 24.44 26.84 12.25
C ALA A 128 23.25 26.42 11.36
N ALA A 129 22.43 25.46 11.81
CA ALA A 129 21.17 25.13 11.15
C ALA A 129 20.27 24.32 12.10
N VAL A 130 19.35 24.99 12.81
CA VAL A 130 18.30 24.30 13.57
C VAL A 130 16.90 24.79 13.17
N SER A 131 16.79 25.76 12.24
CA SER A 131 15.50 26.36 11.88
C SER A 131 15.03 26.11 10.43
N GLU A 132 15.86 25.50 9.58
CA GLU A 132 15.54 25.22 8.16
C GLU A 132 15.21 23.74 7.87
N GLN A 133 15.41 22.84 8.84
CA GLN A 133 15.23 21.40 8.64
C GLN A 133 13.77 20.95 8.57
N GLU A 134 12.84 21.62 9.26
CA GLU A 134 11.43 21.20 9.30
C GLU A 134 10.68 21.49 8.00
N GLN A 135 10.92 22.65 7.37
CA GLN A 135 10.32 22.99 6.07
C GLN A 135 10.95 22.19 4.91
N GLY A 136 12.26 21.91 4.97
CA GLY A 136 12.92 21.06 3.98
C GLY A 136 12.43 19.61 4.00
N ASN A 137 12.11 19.08 5.18
CA ASN A 137 11.62 17.70 5.32
C ASN A 137 10.19 17.52 4.80
N ALA A 138 9.28 18.47 5.03
CA ALA A 138 7.90 18.39 4.52
C ALA A 138 7.82 18.44 2.98
N VAL A 139 8.65 19.28 2.34
CA VAL A 139 8.75 19.37 0.87
C VAL A 139 9.37 18.10 0.27
N ARG A 140 10.33 17.47 0.95
CA ARG A 140 10.91 16.20 0.53
C ARG A 140 9.95 15.03 0.71
N SER A 141 9.22 14.96 1.83
CA SER A 141 8.21 13.93 2.10
C SER A 141 7.08 13.96 1.05
N SER A 142 6.55 15.14 0.76
CA SER A 142 5.51 15.30 -0.27
C SER A 142 5.98 14.92 -1.69
N SER A 143 7.22 15.26 -2.05
CA SER A 143 7.84 14.80 -3.31
C SER A 143 8.01 13.28 -3.37
N LEU A 144 8.40 12.65 -2.26
CA LEU A 144 8.59 11.20 -2.18
C LEU A 144 7.26 10.44 -2.30
N ILE A 145 6.23 10.91 -1.62
CA ILE A 145 4.86 10.37 -1.70
C ILE A 145 4.35 10.43 -3.15
N ASN A 146 4.49 11.58 -3.82
CA ASN A 146 4.09 11.69 -5.22
C ASN A 146 4.85 10.71 -6.12
N THR A 147 6.15 10.50 -5.87
CA THR A 147 6.95 9.56 -6.65
C THR A 147 6.48 8.11 -6.46
N LEU A 148 6.10 7.71 -5.23
CA LEU A 148 5.54 6.39 -4.95
C LEU A 148 4.22 6.13 -5.71
N TYR A 149 3.42 7.16 -5.99
CA TYR A 149 2.14 7.04 -6.70
C TYR A 149 2.22 7.20 -8.22
N GLU A 150 3.08 8.10 -8.71
CA GLU A 150 3.20 8.41 -10.14
C GLU A 150 4.19 7.48 -10.86
N LYS A 151 5.31 7.17 -10.20
CA LYS A 151 6.41 6.38 -10.78
C LYS A 151 6.91 5.32 -9.78
N PRO A 152 6.05 4.39 -9.32
CA PRO A 152 6.44 3.38 -8.34
C PRO A 152 7.62 2.52 -8.80
N GLN A 153 7.80 2.33 -10.11
CA GLN A 153 8.88 1.53 -10.69
C GLN A 153 10.25 2.23 -10.68
N SER A 154 10.30 3.56 -10.58
CA SER A 154 11.57 4.29 -10.49
C SER A 154 12.14 4.33 -9.07
N VAL A 155 11.38 3.83 -8.08
CA VAL A 155 11.73 3.90 -6.67
C VAL A 155 11.87 2.50 -6.11
N LEU A 156 13.06 2.18 -5.61
CA LEU A 156 13.26 0.96 -4.84
C LEU A 156 12.71 1.19 -3.43
N HIS A 157 11.61 0.53 -3.10
CA HIS A 157 10.99 0.63 -1.78
C HIS A 157 10.71 -0.76 -1.18
N ARG A 158 10.56 -0.80 0.14
CA ARG A 158 10.29 -2.00 0.91
C ARG A 158 9.25 -1.72 1.98
N LEU A 159 8.22 -2.55 1.98
CA LEU A 159 7.09 -2.46 2.91
C LEU A 159 7.31 -3.48 4.01
N ILE A 160 7.47 -3.01 5.25
CA ILE A 160 7.79 -3.84 6.41
C ILE A 160 6.77 -3.58 7.51
N VAL A 161 6.30 -4.66 8.14
CA VAL A 161 5.57 -4.61 9.41
C VAL A 161 6.43 -5.22 10.50
N LYS A 162 6.72 -4.44 11.53
CA LYS A 162 7.39 -4.92 12.73
C LYS A 162 6.41 -5.77 13.55
N GLN A 163 6.82 -6.97 13.92
CA GLN A 163 6.04 -7.84 14.79
C GLN A 163 6.14 -7.36 16.26
N GLU A 164 5.11 -7.63 17.06
CA GLU A 164 5.11 -7.31 18.48
C GLU A 164 6.14 -8.14 19.26
N ASP A 165 6.29 -9.43 18.91
CA ASP A 165 7.34 -10.28 19.46
C ASP A 165 8.70 -9.91 18.83
N PRO A 166 9.68 -9.44 19.63
CA PRO A 166 11.01 -9.09 19.12
C PRO A 166 11.78 -10.26 18.50
N ARG A 167 11.37 -11.50 18.75
CA ARG A 167 12.00 -12.71 18.19
C ARG A 167 11.42 -13.10 16.83
N SER A 168 10.23 -12.61 16.50
CA SER A 168 9.59 -12.91 15.24
C SER A 168 10.23 -12.11 14.09
N PRO A 169 10.44 -12.72 12.92
CA PRO A 169 10.97 -12.01 11.77
C PRO A 169 9.99 -10.92 11.32
N PRO A 170 10.48 -9.80 10.76
CA PRO A 170 9.61 -8.77 10.19
C PRO A 170 8.76 -9.34 9.04
N VAL A 171 7.54 -8.83 8.88
CA VAL A 171 6.68 -9.18 7.75
C VAL A 171 7.00 -8.25 6.59
N CYS A 172 7.38 -8.83 5.45
CA CYS A 172 7.59 -8.10 4.20
C CYS A 172 6.35 -8.19 3.32
N VAL A 173 6.01 -7.08 2.68
CA VAL A 173 4.89 -6.98 1.74
C VAL A 173 5.39 -6.48 0.39
N ASP A 174 4.88 -7.09 -0.68
CA ASP A 174 5.11 -6.69 -2.05
C ASP A 174 3.76 -6.57 -2.77
N LEU A 175 3.30 -5.32 -2.95
CA LEU A 175 2.04 -5.05 -3.63
C LEU A 175 2.10 -5.30 -5.13
N HIS A 176 3.27 -5.22 -5.75
CA HIS A 176 3.44 -5.41 -7.20
C HIS A 176 3.23 -6.87 -7.60
N HIS A 177 3.68 -7.78 -6.74
CA HIS A 177 3.50 -9.22 -6.92
C HIS A 177 2.39 -9.81 -6.05
N TRP A 178 1.67 -8.97 -5.30
CA TRP A 178 0.63 -9.35 -4.34
C TRP A 178 1.08 -10.44 -3.35
N PHE A 179 2.25 -10.24 -2.76
CA PHE A 179 2.91 -11.19 -1.87
C PHE A 179 3.05 -10.61 -0.46
N CYS A 180 2.95 -11.48 0.54
CA CYS A 180 3.25 -11.15 1.93
C CYS A 180 3.91 -12.34 2.63
N SER A 181 4.95 -12.08 3.43
CA SER A 181 5.65 -13.15 4.15
C SER A 181 4.94 -13.64 5.41
N CYS A 182 3.78 -13.09 5.78
CA CYS A 182 3.06 -13.50 7.00
C CYS A 182 2.47 -14.91 6.87
N ASP A 183 2.33 -15.59 8.02
CA ASP A 183 1.81 -16.95 8.10
C ASP A 183 0.40 -17.11 7.52
N GLU A 184 -0.46 -16.10 7.70
CA GLU A 184 -1.82 -16.12 7.18
C GLU A 184 -1.84 -16.16 5.64
N TYR A 185 -1.02 -15.34 4.98
CA TYR A 185 -0.88 -15.37 3.52
C TYR A 185 -0.35 -16.73 3.07
N ASN A 186 0.72 -17.24 3.70
CA ASN A 186 1.33 -18.52 3.32
C ASN A 186 0.37 -19.70 3.51
N THR A 187 -0.42 -19.69 4.58
CA THR A 187 -1.44 -20.72 4.87
C THR A 187 -2.53 -20.69 3.80
N LEU A 188 -3.12 -19.52 3.53
CA LEU A 188 -4.13 -19.35 2.49
C LEU A 188 -3.58 -19.71 1.11
N PHE A 189 -2.34 -19.34 0.81
CA PHE A 189 -1.70 -19.65 -0.46
C PHE A 189 -1.54 -21.16 -0.64
N LYS A 190 -1.05 -21.86 0.39
CA LYS A 190 -0.93 -23.32 0.37
C LYS A 190 -2.29 -24.00 0.20
N GLU A 191 -3.30 -23.55 0.94
CA GLU A 191 -4.63 -24.16 0.92
C GLU A 191 -5.43 -23.87 -0.35
N ARG A 192 -5.28 -22.69 -0.95
CA ARG A 192 -6.14 -22.27 -2.06
C ARG A 192 -5.46 -22.42 -3.42
N MET A 193 -4.14 -22.35 -3.48
CA MET A 193 -3.42 -22.38 -4.76
C MET A 193 -2.75 -23.73 -5.02
N LEU A 194 -2.29 -24.43 -3.99
CA LEU A 194 -1.45 -25.62 -4.12
C LEU A 194 -2.19 -26.97 -3.97
N ILE A 195 -3.48 -26.98 -3.66
CA ILE A 195 -4.23 -28.23 -3.40
C ILE A 195 -4.56 -29.02 -4.69
N ASP A 196 -4.80 -28.34 -5.82
CA ASP A 196 -5.19 -29.00 -7.08
C ASP A 196 -4.14 -28.81 -8.20
N GLU A 197 -3.84 -29.86 -8.96
CA GLU A 197 -2.88 -29.80 -10.10
C GLU A 197 -3.43 -29.03 -11.32
N GLU A 198 -4.75 -28.90 -11.45
CA GLU A 198 -5.41 -28.08 -12.46
C GLU A 198 -6.43 -27.13 -11.83
N PRO A 199 -6.55 -25.87 -12.30
CA PRO A 199 -5.80 -25.22 -13.37
C PRO A 199 -4.45 -24.64 -12.89
N SER A 200 -3.64 -24.09 -13.81
CA SER A 200 -2.33 -23.48 -13.50
C SER A 200 -2.42 -22.43 -12.36
N LEU A 201 -1.33 -22.25 -11.60
CA LEU A 201 -1.24 -21.23 -10.56
C LEU A 201 -1.65 -19.85 -11.08
N TYR A 202 -1.19 -19.49 -12.27
CA TYR A 202 -1.52 -18.20 -12.90
C TYR A 202 -3.02 -18.01 -13.08
N SER A 203 -3.73 -19.01 -13.63
CA SER A 203 -5.18 -18.95 -13.82
C SER A 203 -5.97 -18.95 -12.51
N LYS A 204 -5.43 -19.56 -11.43
CA LYS A 204 -6.06 -19.50 -10.11
C LYS A 204 -5.86 -18.13 -9.45
N ALA A 205 -4.70 -17.53 -9.63
CA ALA A 205 -4.27 -16.33 -8.92
C ALA A 205 -4.64 -15.02 -9.64
N THR A 206 -4.92 -15.04 -10.94
CA THR A 206 -5.10 -13.81 -11.73
C THR A 206 -6.45 -13.75 -12.43
N THR A 207 -6.94 -12.53 -12.61
CA THR A 207 -8.10 -12.21 -13.45
C THR A 207 -7.68 -11.15 -14.46
N GLU A 208 -8.03 -11.37 -15.73
CA GLU A 208 -7.73 -10.45 -16.81
C GLU A 208 -8.98 -9.67 -17.20
N LEU A 209 -8.90 -8.34 -17.14
CA LEU A 209 -9.99 -7.47 -17.56
C LEU A 209 -9.70 -6.98 -18.98
N ARG A 210 -10.65 -7.18 -19.89
CA ARG A 210 -10.50 -6.81 -21.30
C ARG A 210 -10.41 -5.27 -21.44
N SER A 211 -9.41 -4.81 -22.20
CA SER A 211 -9.26 -3.40 -22.56
C SER A 211 -10.49 -2.92 -23.32
N GLY A 212 -11.25 -2.00 -22.73
CA GLY A 212 -12.47 -1.43 -23.30
C GLY A 212 -13.15 -0.44 -22.35
N ALA A 213 -12.98 -0.65 -21.04
CA ALA A 213 -13.39 0.29 -20.02
C ALA A 213 -12.21 1.15 -19.53
N SER A 214 -12.49 2.42 -19.19
CA SER A 214 -11.59 3.29 -18.43
C SER A 214 -11.49 2.76 -16.99
N VAL A 215 -10.78 1.66 -16.81
CA VAL A 215 -10.51 1.13 -15.47
C VAL A 215 -9.46 2.04 -14.83
N THR A 216 -9.72 2.54 -13.64
CA THR A 216 -8.78 3.37 -12.86
C THR A 216 -8.18 2.62 -11.68
N ASP A 217 -8.77 1.48 -11.34
CA ASP A 217 -8.40 0.66 -10.21
C ASP A 217 -6.94 0.17 -10.28
N ARG A 218 -6.23 0.44 -9.19
CA ARG A 218 -4.86 0.03 -8.92
C ARG A 218 -4.82 -1.06 -7.84
N PHE A 219 -5.91 -1.30 -7.13
CA PHE A 219 -5.98 -2.28 -6.06
C PHE A 219 -5.73 -3.68 -6.61
N ALA A 220 -4.79 -4.42 -6.01
CA ALA A 220 -4.35 -5.74 -6.48
C ALA A 220 -3.93 -5.78 -7.96
N SER A 221 -3.59 -4.63 -8.56
CA SER A 221 -3.12 -4.59 -9.94
C SER A 221 -1.73 -5.21 -10.05
N MET A 222 -1.54 -6.00 -11.10
CA MET A 222 -0.28 -6.67 -11.42
C MET A 222 0.41 -5.98 -12.59
N PRO A 223 1.75 -6.14 -12.74
CA PRO A 223 2.46 -5.65 -13.92
C PRO A 223 1.77 -6.07 -15.22
N GLN A 224 1.60 -5.12 -16.13
CA GLN A 224 0.90 -5.37 -17.39
C GLN A 224 1.70 -6.33 -18.27
N LYS A 225 1.02 -7.28 -18.93
CA LYS A 225 1.61 -8.13 -19.97
C LYS A 225 0.76 -8.01 -21.23
N GLY A 226 1.30 -7.35 -22.25
CA GLY A 226 0.55 -7.04 -23.48
C GLY A 226 -0.48 -5.93 -23.27
N THR A 227 -1.69 -6.09 -23.83
CA THR A 227 -2.75 -5.06 -23.84
C THR A 227 -3.84 -5.27 -22.77
N SER A 228 -3.79 -6.39 -22.05
CA SER A 228 -4.75 -6.72 -20.99
C SER A 228 -4.25 -6.24 -19.63
N ARG A 229 -5.15 -5.67 -18.83
CA ARG A 229 -4.88 -5.41 -17.42
C ARG A 229 -5.12 -6.66 -16.60
N ARG A 230 -4.27 -6.86 -15.61
CA ARG A 230 -4.25 -8.06 -14.78
C ARG A 230 -4.38 -7.65 -13.32
N TYR A 231 -5.25 -8.36 -12.63
CA TYR A 231 -5.49 -8.18 -11.21
C TYR A 231 -5.26 -9.51 -10.51
N PHE A 232 -4.62 -9.46 -9.35
CA PHE A 232 -4.56 -10.61 -8.48
C PHE A 232 -5.95 -10.85 -7.88
N ARG A 233 -6.34 -12.12 -7.75
CA ARG A 233 -7.59 -12.55 -7.11
C ARG A 233 -7.52 -12.38 -5.59
N HIS A 234 -7.63 -11.13 -5.16
CA HIS A 234 -7.62 -10.74 -3.75
C HIS A 234 -8.82 -11.32 -2.96
N ASP A 235 -9.88 -11.75 -3.66
CA ASP A 235 -11.01 -12.50 -3.09
C ASP A 235 -10.61 -13.89 -2.60
N VAL A 236 -9.53 -14.46 -3.16
CA VAL A 236 -9.02 -15.79 -2.81
C VAL A 236 -7.90 -15.71 -1.78
N ILE A 237 -6.95 -14.78 -1.98
CA ILE A 237 -5.82 -14.60 -1.06
C ILE A 237 -5.62 -13.12 -0.78
N MET A 238 -5.81 -12.79 0.48
CA MET A 238 -5.49 -11.50 1.05
C MET A 238 -5.21 -11.69 2.54
N CYS A 239 -4.26 -10.93 3.06
CA CYS A 239 -4.01 -10.82 4.49
C CYS A 239 -4.17 -9.34 4.91
N PRO A 240 -4.28 -9.04 6.21
CA PRO A 240 -4.42 -7.67 6.68
C PRO A 240 -3.26 -6.76 6.27
N HIS A 241 -2.03 -7.28 6.15
CA HIS A 241 -0.87 -6.49 5.75
C HIS A 241 -0.97 -6.03 4.28
N LEU A 242 -1.42 -6.91 3.37
CA LEU A 242 -1.66 -6.56 1.97
C LEU A 242 -2.76 -5.50 1.87
N LEU A 243 -3.87 -5.70 2.59
CA LEU A 243 -4.96 -4.72 2.59
C LEU A 243 -4.51 -3.38 3.17
N ALA A 244 -3.78 -3.36 4.28
CA ALA A 244 -3.27 -2.15 4.90
C ALA A 244 -2.35 -1.36 3.97
N PHE A 245 -1.35 -1.99 3.36
CA PHE A 245 -0.49 -1.29 2.40
C PHE A 245 -1.20 -0.94 1.09
N ALA A 246 -2.16 -1.76 0.62
CA ALA A 246 -2.95 -1.43 -0.55
C ALA A 246 -3.84 -0.20 -0.32
N ILE A 247 -4.43 -0.07 0.88
CA ILE A 247 -5.09 1.16 1.32
C ILE A 247 -4.11 2.33 1.20
N LEU A 248 -2.90 2.20 1.76
CA LEU A 248 -1.91 3.28 1.82
C LEU A 248 -1.21 3.64 0.49
N LEU A 249 -1.17 2.75 -0.52
CA LEU A 249 -0.33 2.96 -1.72
C LEU A 249 -1.06 2.74 -3.05
N GLN A 250 -2.25 2.13 -3.03
CA GLN A 250 -3.05 1.85 -4.23
C GLN A 250 -4.35 2.66 -4.26
N THR A 251 -4.47 3.71 -3.45
CA THR A 251 -5.63 4.61 -3.40
C THR A 251 -5.25 6.02 -3.88
N THR A 252 -5.13 6.99 -2.97
CA THR A 252 -4.76 8.37 -3.25
C THR A 252 -3.63 8.84 -2.33
N PRO A 253 -2.75 9.76 -2.78
CA PRO A 253 -1.60 10.21 -2.01
C PRO A 253 -2.00 10.91 -0.70
N GLU A 254 -3.17 11.55 -0.65
CA GLU A 254 -3.69 12.21 0.56
C GLU A 254 -3.90 11.21 1.70
N LEU A 255 -4.24 9.96 1.38
CA LEU A 255 -4.41 8.92 2.39
C LEU A 255 -3.07 8.52 3.00
N LEU A 256 -2.03 8.38 2.17
CA LEU A 256 -0.67 8.14 2.67
C LEU A 256 -0.21 9.32 3.56
N THR A 257 -0.36 10.55 3.07
CA THR A 257 -0.02 11.76 3.82
C THR A 257 -0.76 11.86 5.15
N TYR A 258 -2.05 11.49 5.20
CA TYR A 258 -2.80 11.46 6.45
C TYR A 258 -2.14 10.54 7.48
N PHE A 259 -1.78 9.31 7.09
CA PHE A 259 -1.20 8.34 8.03
C PHE A 259 0.28 8.57 8.34
N THR A 260 1.03 9.23 7.46
CA THR A 260 2.44 9.57 7.71
C THR A 260 2.62 10.87 8.48
N ASP A 261 1.83 11.91 8.16
CA ASP A 261 2.09 13.27 8.62
C ASP A 261 1.09 13.71 9.70
N LYS A 262 -0.20 13.41 9.54
CA LYS A 262 -1.26 13.89 10.45
C LYS A 262 -1.50 12.93 11.62
N ALA A 263 -1.80 11.68 11.33
CA ALA A 263 -1.94 10.64 12.35
C ALA A 263 -0.57 10.14 12.84
N ALA A 264 0.44 10.20 11.98
CA ALA A 264 1.83 9.79 12.26
C ALA A 264 1.95 8.35 12.79
N THR A 265 1.14 7.44 12.26
CA THR A 265 1.10 6.01 12.65
C THR A 265 1.83 5.10 11.66
N VAL A 266 2.16 5.61 10.47
CA VAL A 266 2.94 4.91 9.44
C VAL A 266 4.23 5.67 9.19
N TYR A 267 5.36 4.99 9.19
CA TYR A 267 6.67 5.62 9.02
C TYR A 267 7.19 5.49 7.59
N LEU A 268 7.38 6.63 6.92
CA LEU A 268 8.08 6.72 5.64
C LEU A 268 9.54 7.11 5.90
N ILE A 269 10.47 6.21 5.61
CA ILE A 269 11.89 6.36 5.95
C ILE A 269 12.75 6.26 4.69
N THR A 270 13.57 7.27 4.42
CA THR A 270 14.57 7.22 3.35
C THR A 270 15.85 6.56 3.83
N ILE A 271 16.44 5.72 2.99
CA ILE A 271 17.71 5.05 3.21
C ILE A 271 18.65 5.44 2.07
N GLN A 272 19.79 6.00 2.43
CA GLN A 272 20.83 6.41 1.47
C GLN A 272 21.99 5.42 1.44
N ASN A 273 22.21 4.70 2.55
CA ASN A 273 23.31 3.76 2.69
C ASN A 273 22.87 2.33 2.30
N LEU A 274 23.63 1.70 1.39
CA LEU A 274 23.35 0.35 0.91
C LEU A 274 23.45 -0.71 2.02
N ASP A 275 24.36 -0.58 2.98
CA ASP A 275 24.50 -1.51 4.10
C ASP A 275 23.28 -1.46 5.02
N GLU A 276 22.73 -0.26 5.25
CA GLU A 276 21.47 -0.10 5.99
C GLU A 276 20.30 -0.74 5.23
N TRP A 277 20.25 -0.56 3.92
CA TRP A 277 19.26 -1.22 3.07
C TRP A 277 19.35 -2.75 3.15
N LEU A 278 20.56 -3.32 3.08
CA LEU A 278 20.77 -4.75 3.17
C LEU A 278 20.44 -5.29 4.57
N LYS A 279 20.72 -4.53 5.64
CA LYS A 279 20.36 -4.92 7.02
C LYS A 279 18.87 -5.17 7.21
N LEU A 280 18.00 -4.46 6.48
CA LEU A 280 16.55 -4.70 6.52
C LEU A 280 16.15 -6.12 6.09
N HIS A 281 17.02 -6.82 5.35
CA HIS A 281 16.73 -8.12 4.76
C HIS A 281 17.28 -9.30 5.57
N LEU A 282 18.21 -9.05 6.50
CA LEU A 282 18.98 -10.11 7.18
C LEU A 282 18.11 -11.05 8.02
N ASN A 283 16.98 -10.58 8.54
CA ASN A 283 16.09 -11.37 9.39
C ASN A 283 14.77 -11.78 8.68
N VAL A 284 14.66 -11.56 7.38
CA VAL A 284 13.43 -11.88 6.62
C VAL A 284 13.38 -13.36 6.24
N VAL A 285 14.54 -13.98 6.01
CA VAL A 285 14.68 -15.41 5.71
C VAL A 285 15.46 -16.03 6.87
N ILE A 286 14.76 -16.76 7.73
CA ILE A 286 15.35 -17.54 8.83
C ILE A 286 15.05 -19.02 8.59
#